data_AF-A0A1E7ETY6-F1
#
_entry.id   AF-A0A1E7ETY6-F1
#
_cell.length_a   1.000
_cell.length_b   1.000
_cell.length_c   1.000
_cell.angle_alpha   90.00
_cell.angle_beta   90.00
_cell.angle_gamma   90.00
#
_symmetry.space_group_name_H-M   'P 1'
#
loop_
_entity.id
_entity.type
_entity.pdbx_description
1 polymer ?
#
loop_
_entity_poly.entity_id
_entity_poly.type
_entity_poly.pdbx_seq_one_letter_code
_entity_poly.pdbx_strand_id
1 'polypeptide(L)'
;DCIYFAVITLTTAGLGDLVPTTDGAKIICSIFIYFGVACIGLLLGSYIAGMLDERSYREAIANQIKACPNYEIGGRKNSTRNAKYVVLTLREALINSLVIIAFGCLGFYLIEGLSLVDSWYFTTVLLTSTGYGDIVPKSDGGKLFATVYLLVAGTILLNNMSMISMIPLELRKRRTEQALATGPLIHRINLDGKDSRGLDECTREMFALAMMIRLGKVTEVDIKQTFAAFRKLDVNNEGVLNSKSIIG
;
A
#
# COMPACT_ATOMS: atom_id res chain seq x y z
N ASP A 1 17.25 24.69 19.68
CA ASP A 1 18.25 23.64 19.39
C ASP A 1 17.81 22.21 19.71
N CYS A 2 17.51 21.82 20.96
CA CYS A 2 17.20 20.41 21.28
C CYS A 2 16.02 19.81 20.51
N ILE A 3 14.91 20.55 20.38
CA ILE A 3 13.72 20.10 19.64
C ILE A 3 14.05 19.93 18.15
N TYR A 4 14.77 20.90 17.58
CA TYR A 4 15.23 20.84 16.19
C TYR A 4 16.14 19.63 15.96
N PHE A 5 17.14 19.40 16.82
CA PHE A 5 17.99 18.22 16.76
C PHE A 5 17.18 16.92 16.81
N ALA A 6 16.23 16.81 17.75
CA ALA A 6 15.39 15.63 17.90
C ALA A 6 14.55 15.39 16.63
N VAL A 7 13.88 16.41 16.10
CA VAL A 7 13.03 16.28 14.91
C VAL A 7 13.86 15.92 13.69
N ILE A 8 14.94 16.64 13.40
CA ILE A 8 15.83 16.37 12.25
C ILE A 8 16.43 14.97 12.32
N THR A 9 16.80 14.52 13.51
CA THR A 9 17.37 13.17 13.72
C THR A 9 16.32 12.07 13.56
N LEU A 10 15.16 12.22 14.22
CA LEU A 10 14.12 11.20 14.22
C LEU A 10 13.40 11.06 12.88
N THR A 11 13.23 12.17 12.15
CA THR A 11 12.72 12.16 10.77
C THR A 11 13.74 11.67 9.76
N THR A 12 14.94 11.29 10.21
CA THR A 12 16.07 10.79 9.40
C THR A 12 16.62 11.82 8.42
N ALA A 13 16.28 13.11 8.57
CA ALA A 13 16.83 14.17 7.74
C ALA A 13 18.31 14.43 8.01
N GLY A 14 18.74 14.34 9.27
CA GLY A 14 20.15 14.18 9.62
C GLY A 14 21.13 15.23 9.07
N LEU A 15 20.82 16.53 9.19
CA LEU A 15 21.66 17.63 8.67
C LEU A 15 23.09 17.67 9.22
N GLY A 16 23.37 17.05 10.37
CA GLY A 16 24.74 16.94 10.91
C GLY A 16 25.33 18.24 11.47
N ASP A 17 24.55 19.32 11.56
CA ASP A 17 24.94 20.59 12.19
C ASP A 17 24.99 20.52 13.72
N LEU A 18 24.09 19.73 14.31
CA LEU A 18 24.08 19.41 15.72
C LEU A 18 24.37 17.92 15.90
N VAL A 19 25.48 17.61 16.57
CA VAL A 19 25.93 16.24 16.82
C VAL A 19 26.43 16.05 18.25
N PRO A 20 26.23 14.87 18.86
CA PRO A 20 26.78 14.58 20.18
C PRO A 20 28.32 14.48 20.11
N THR A 21 29.02 15.31 20.88
CA THR A 21 30.49 15.34 20.90
C THR A 21 31.08 14.44 21.98
N THR A 22 30.41 14.32 23.13
CA THR A 22 30.86 13.49 24.26
C THR A 22 30.49 12.01 24.08
N ASP A 23 31.33 11.12 24.59
CA ASP A 23 31.14 9.67 24.39
C ASP A 23 29.85 9.16 25.06
N GLY A 24 29.51 9.69 26.23
CA GLY A 24 28.23 9.40 26.88
C GLY A 24 27.02 9.87 26.06
N ALA A 25 27.08 11.06 25.46
CA ALA A 25 25.99 11.57 24.61
C ALA A 25 25.84 10.76 23.32
N LYS A 26 26.94 10.26 22.72
CA LYS A 26 26.88 9.37 21.55
C LYS A 26 26.15 8.06 21.85
N ILE A 27 26.42 7.44 23.01
CA ILE A 27 25.72 6.22 23.44
C ILE A 27 24.22 6.47 23.62
N ILE A 28 23.85 7.52 24.35
CA ILE A 28 22.44 7.88 24.59
C ILE A 28 21.75 8.21 23.27
N CYS A 29 22.40 9.00 22.40
CA CYS A 29 21.88 9.36 21.08
C CYS A 29 21.64 8.11 20.20
N SER A 30 22.55 7.14 20.25
CA SER A 30 22.41 5.90 19.47
C SER A 30 21.17 5.10 19.89
N ILE A 31 20.92 4.99 21.20
CA ILE A 31 19.72 4.35 21.75
C ILE A 31 18.46 5.14 21.34
N PHE A 32 18.50 6.47 21.48
CA PHE A 32 17.41 7.37 21.11
C PHE A 32 17.03 7.24 19.63
N ILE A 33 18.01 7.22 18.72
CA ILE A 33 17.80 7.04 17.27
C ILE A 33 17.14 5.68 17.00
N TYR A 34 17.67 4.61 17.58
CA TYR A 34 17.16 3.26 17.33
C TYR A 34 15.67 3.12 17.68
N PHE A 35 15.29 3.50 18.91
CA PHE A 35 13.90 3.41 19.35
C PHE A 35 13.01 4.47 18.68
N GLY A 36 13.51 5.68 18.47
CA GLY A 36 12.72 6.76 17.90
C GLY A 36 12.38 6.54 16.43
N VAL A 37 13.34 6.10 15.61
CA VAL A 37 13.10 5.74 14.20
C VAL A 37 12.19 4.51 14.11
N ALA A 38 12.34 3.52 15.00
CA ALA A 38 11.43 2.38 15.06
C ALA A 38 9.98 2.80 15.35
N CYS A 39 9.78 3.69 16.33
CA CYS A 39 8.45 4.24 16.63
C CYS A 39 7.83 4.97 15.44
N ILE A 40 8.61 5.82 14.74
CA ILE A 40 8.13 6.51 13.53
C ILE A 40 7.78 5.49 12.44
N GLY A 41 8.61 4.46 12.23
CA GLY A 41 8.33 3.38 11.28
C GLY A 41 7.02 2.64 11.57
N LEU A 42 6.72 2.36 12.85
CA LEU A 42 5.46 1.72 13.26
C LEU A 42 4.25 2.61 13.02
N LEU A 43 4.35 3.91 13.30
CA LEU A 43 3.28 4.87 13.03
C LEU A 43 3.00 4.98 11.54
N LEU A 44 4.05 5.03 10.70
CA LEU A 44 3.92 5.02 9.25
C LEU A 44 3.31 3.72 8.73
N GLY A 45 3.73 2.58 9.28
CA GLY A 45 3.17 1.27 8.94
C GLY A 45 1.68 1.18 9.25
N SER A 46 1.27 1.64 10.44
CA SER A 46 -0.14 1.71 10.83
C SER A 46 -0.96 2.64 9.94
N TYR A 47 -0.41 3.81 9.58
CA TYR A 47 -1.04 4.74 8.65
C TYR A 47 -1.29 4.10 7.27
N ILE A 48 -0.28 3.44 6.69
CA ILE A 48 -0.41 2.74 5.41
C ILE A 48 -1.42 1.60 5.51
N ALA A 49 -1.39 0.81 6.60
CA ALA A 49 -2.34 -0.27 6.83
C ALA A 49 -3.78 0.24 6.89
N GLY A 50 -4.06 1.32 7.63
CA GLY A 50 -5.39 1.94 7.67
C GLY A 50 -5.87 2.41 6.30
N MET A 51 -4.99 2.99 5.48
CA MET A 51 -5.35 3.36 4.10
C MET A 51 -5.64 2.14 3.21
N LEU A 52 -4.90 1.04 3.40
CA LEU A 52 -5.13 -0.21 2.66
C LEU A 52 -6.46 -0.86 3.06
N ASP A 53 -6.81 -0.82 4.34
CA ASP A 53 -8.07 -1.35 4.86
C ASP A 53 -9.27 -0.57 4.30
N GLU A 54 -9.19 0.77 4.26
CA GLU A 54 -10.27 1.59 3.70
C GLU A 54 -10.48 1.28 2.20
N ARG A 55 -9.39 1.08 1.45
CA ARG A 55 -9.47 0.67 0.05
C ARG A 55 -10.04 -0.73 -0.11
N SER A 56 -9.59 -1.68 0.71
CA SER A 56 -10.06 -3.06 0.71
C SER A 56 -11.56 -3.13 1.05
N TYR A 57 -12.01 -2.30 1.99
CA TYR A 57 -13.42 -2.16 2.34
C TYR A 57 -14.26 -1.58 1.19
N ARG A 58 -13.78 -0.52 0.53
CA ARG A 58 -14.44 0.05 -0.66
C ARG A 58 -14.56 -0.95 -1.81
N GLU A 59 -13.54 -1.78 -2.01
CA GLU A 59 -13.58 -2.85 -3.01
C GLU A 59 -14.56 -3.96 -2.64
N ALA A 60 -14.65 -4.35 -1.37
CA ALA A 60 -15.61 -5.32 -0.90
C ALA A 60 -17.07 -4.85 -1.16
N ILE A 61 -17.38 -3.59 -0.85
CA ILE A 61 -18.69 -2.98 -1.16
C ILE A 61 -18.95 -2.98 -2.67
N ALA A 62 -17.97 -2.53 -3.46
CA ALA A 62 -18.13 -2.46 -4.92
C ALA A 62 -18.36 -3.85 -5.54
N ASN A 63 -17.70 -4.89 -5.02
CA ASN A 63 -17.90 -6.27 -5.48
C ASN A 63 -19.25 -6.83 -5.04
N GLN A 64 -19.75 -6.46 -3.85
CA GLN A 64 -21.08 -6.84 -3.41
C GLN A 64 -22.18 -6.21 -4.27
N ILE A 65 -22.01 -4.94 -4.68
CA ILE A 65 -22.93 -4.25 -5.61
C ILE A 65 -22.95 -4.93 -6.99
N LYS A 66 -21.78 -5.35 -7.50
CA LYS A 66 -21.69 -6.08 -8.78
C LYS A 66 -22.34 -7.47 -8.74
N ALA A 67 -22.49 -8.06 -7.55
CA ALA A 67 -23.14 -9.36 -7.38
C ALA A 67 -24.67 -9.27 -7.42
N CYS A 68 -25.25 -8.06 -7.43
CA CYS A 68 -26.69 -7.89 -7.53
C CYS A 68 -27.21 -8.30 -8.93
N PRO A 69 -28.33 -9.05 -9.03
CA PRO A 69 -28.82 -9.64 -10.28
C PRO A 69 -29.23 -8.63 -11.36
N ASN A 70 -29.48 -7.37 -10.99
CA ASN A 70 -29.83 -6.29 -11.92
C ASN A 70 -28.63 -5.39 -12.28
N TYR A 71 -27.40 -5.80 -11.99
CA TYR A 71 -26.21 -5.04 -12.37
C TYR A 71 -25.86 -5.28 -13.85
N GLU A 72 -26.08 -4.28 -14.70
CA GLU A 72 -25.66 -4.33 -16.10
C GLU A 72 -24.13 -4.40 -16.21
N ILE A 73 -23.62 -5.46 -16.85
CA ILE A 73 -22.19 -5.67 -17.05
C ILE A 73 -21.67 -4.65 -18.08
N GLY A 74 -21.21 -3.51 -17.58
CA GLY A 74 -20.49 -2.51 -18.37
C GLY A 74 -19.19 -3.10 -18.95
N GLY A 75 -19.15 -3.22 -20.27
CA GLY A 75 -18.07 -3.88 -21.02
C GLY A 75 -16.67 -3.25 -20.89
N ARG A 76 -15.69 -4.15 -20.73
CA ARG A 76 -14.28 -4.14 -21.20
C ARG A 76 -13.70 -2.79 -21.70
N LYS A 77 -13.49 -1.82 -20.80
CA LYS A 77 -12.64 -0.63 -21.03
C LYS A 77 -11.54 -0.46 -19.96
N ASN A 78 -11.01 -1.57 -19.43
CA ASN A 78 -10.16 -1.52 -18.23
C ASN A 78 -8.69 -1.13 -18.48
N SER A 79 -8.12 -1.42 -19.65
CA SER A 79 -6.67 -1.23 -19.87
C SER A 79 -6.26 0.26 -19.95
N THR A 80 -7.00 1.09 -20.69
CA THR A 80 -6.70 2.52 -20.82
C THR A 80 -7.08 3.35 -19.59
N ARG A 81 -8.07 2.90 -18.81
CA ARG A 81 -8.47 3.57 -17.56
C ARG A 81 -7.40 3.42 -16.47
N ASN A 82 -6.69 2.29 -16.46
CA ASN A 82 -5.61 2.02 -15.50
C ASN A 82 -4.36 2.89 -15.76
N ALA A 83 -3.95 3.03 -17.02
CA ALA A 83 -2.84 3.91 -17.38
C ALA A 83 -3.16 5.38 -17.02
N LYS A 84 -4.40 5.82 -17.29
CA LYS A 84 -4.86 7.16 -16.88
C LYS A 84 -4.84 7.34 -15.36
N TYR A 85 -5.27 6.35 -14.59
CA TYR A 85 -5.23 6.41 -13.13
C TYR A 85 -3.80 6.54 -12.60
N VAL A 86 -2.87 5.72 -13.10
CA VAL A 86 -1.45 5.80 -12.71
C VAL A 86 -0.86 7.17 -13.03
N VAL A 87 -1.10 7.69 -14.24
CA VAL A 87 -0.59 9.01 -14.65
C VAL A 87 -1.21 10.15 -13.84
N LEU A 88 -2.51 10.08 -13.54
CA LEU A 88 -3.18 11.09 -12.71
C LEU A 88 -2.65 11.10 -11.28
N THR A 89 -2.50 9.93 -10.65
CA THR A 89 -1.94 9.81 -9.30
C THR A 89 -0.50 10.34 -9.24
N LEU A 90 0.33 10.00 -10.24
CA LEU A 90 1.70 10.51 -10.34
C LEU A 90 1.73 12.04 -10.53
N ARG A 91 0.81 12.58 -11.34
CA ARG A 91 0.67 14.02 -11.56
C ARG A 91 0.29 14.74 -10.27
N GLU A 92 -0.68 14.22 -9.53
CA GLU A 92 -1.11 14.79 -8.25
C GLU A 92 0.02 14.77 -7.21
N ALA A 93 0.72 13.64 -7.07
CA ALA A 93 1.87 13.53 -6.19
C ALA A 93 2.98 14.53 -6.56
N LEU A 94 3.27 14.69 -7.86
CA LEU A 94 4.27 15.64 -8.34
C LEU A 94 3.87 17.09 -8.06
N ILE A 95 2.61 17.47 -8.32
CA ILE A 95 2.11 18.82 -8.03
C ILE A 95 2.18 19.11 -6.54
N ASN A 96 1.70 18.20 -5.70
CA ASN A 96 1.75 18.36 -4.24
C ASN A 96 3.20 18.53 -3.75
N SER A 97 4.13 17.72 -4.26
CA SER A 97 5.56 17.82 -3.91
C SER A 97 6.17 19.16 -4.35
N LEU A 98 5.82 19.67 -5.53
CA LEU A 98 6.30 20.99 -5.97
C LEU A 98 5.75 22.13 -5.10
N VAL A 99 4.49 22.05 -4.69
CA VAL A 99 3.85 23.08 -3.85
C VAL A 99 4.51 23.14 -2.47
N ILE A 100 4.75 21.99 -1.83
CA ILE A 100 5.41 21.97 -0.50
C ILE A 100 6.86 22.45 -0.59
N ILE A 101 7.60 22.09 -1.64
CA ILE A 101 8.97 22.57 -1.85
C ILE A 101 8.98 24.08 -2.13
N ALA A 102 8.05 24.60 -2.93
CA ALA A 102 7.93 26.03 -3.17
C ALA A 102 7.61 26.80 -1.88
N PHE A 103 6.75 26.27 -1.02
CA PHE A 103 6.44 26.86 0.29
C PHE A 103 7.66 26.88 1.21
N GLY A 104 8.38 25.76 1.32
CA GLY A 104 9.63 25.71 2.09
C GLY A 104 10.69 26.66 1.55
N CYS A 105 10.86 26.71 0.23
CA CYS A 105 11.78 27.62 -0.46
C CYS A 105 11.49 29.09 -0.12
N LEU A 106 10.23 29.51 -0.22
CA LEU A 106 9.84 30.87 0.14
C LEU A 106 10.09 31.18 1.63
N GLY A 107 9.83 30.21 2.52
CA GLY A 107 10.09 30.36 3.95
C GLY A 107 11.58 30.55 4.26
N PHE A 108 12.44 29.70 3.72
CA PHE A 108 13.89 29.80 3.93
C PHE A 108 14.51 31.01 3.25
N TYR A 109 14.00 31.43 2.09
CA TYR A 109 14.39 32.67 1.44
C TYR A 109 14.11 33.89 2.34
N LEU A 110 12.93 33.96 2.96
CA LEU A 110 12.53 35.11 3.79
C LEU A 110 13.18 35.11 5.18
N ILE A 111 13.35 33.94 5.79
CA ILE A 111 13.81 33.82 7.19
C ILE A 111 15.34 33.78 7.28
N GLU A 112 16.00 33.00 6.43
CA GLU A 112 17.46 32.82 6.45
C GLU A 112 18.18 33.71 5.43
N GLY A 113 17.45 34.38 4.54
CA GLY A 113 18.05 35.24 3.50
C GLY A 113 18.86 34.46 2.46
N LEU A 114 18.60 33.15 2.32
CA LEU A 114 19.25 32.28 1.35
C LEU A 114 18.87 32.70 -0.08
N SER A 115 19.69 32.38 -1.08
CA SER A 115 19.29 32.59 -2.48
C SER A 115 18.08 31.70 -2.83
N LEU A 116 17.32 32.04 -3.88
CA LEU A 116 16.19 31.21 -4.33
C LEU A 116 16.60 29.79 -4.70
N VAL A 117 17.79 29.65 -5.32
CA VAL A 117 18.32 28.35 -5.73
C VAL A 117 18.75 27.54 -4.51
N ASP A 118 19.46 28.16 -3.57
CA ASP A 118 19.92 27.51 -2.34
C ASP A 118 18.73 27.11 -1.46
N SER A 119 17.70 27.96 -1.40
CA SER A 119 16.46 27.69 -0.65
C SER A 119 15.69 26.51 -1.24
N TRP A 120 15.56 26.44 -2.57
CA TRP A 120 14.93 25.31 -3.26
C TRP A 120 15.71 24.02 -3.04
N TYR A 121 17.04 24.08 -3.22
CA TYR A 121 17.94 22.96 -3.03
C TYR A 121 17.90 22.45 -1.59
N PHE A 122 18.10 23.33 -0.60
CA PHE A 122 18.05 22.99 0.81
C PHE A 122 16.69 22.40 1.20
N THR A 123 15.58 23.01 0.77
CA THR A 123 14.23 22.50 1.04
C THR A 123 14.05 21.08 0.48
N THR A 124 14.57 20.83 -0.72
CA THR A 124 14.50 19.51 -1.35
C THR A 124 15.32 18.50 -0.55
N VAL A 125 16.59 18.80 -0.26
CA VAL A 125 17.53 17.95 0.49
C VAL A 125 17.02 17.62 1.89
N LEU A 126 16.43 18.61 2.56
CA LEU A 126 15.81 18.47 3.88
C LEU A 126 14.59 17.54 3.83
N LEU A 127 13.71 17.75 2.85
CA LEU A 127 12.45 17.03 2.75
C LEU A 127 12.61 15.59 2.24
N THR A 128 13.60 15.33 1.38
CA THR A 128 13.93 13.98 0.88
C THR A 128 14.78 13.18 1.86
N SER A 129 15.04 13.71 3.05
CA SER A 129 15.92 13.12 4.07
C SER A 129 17.32 12.80 3.54
N THR A 130 17.81 13.57 2.56
CA THR A 130 19.16 13.40 2.01
C THR A 130 20.19 14.03 2.94
N GLY A 131 19.90 15.21 3.48
CA GLY A 131 20.60 15.71 4.65
C GLY A 131 22.09 16.03 4.50
N TYR A 132 22.54 16.58 3.37
CA TYR A 132 23.98 16.79 3.15
C TYR A 132 24.66 17.68 4.21
N GLY A 133 23.92 18.57 4.87
CA GLY A 133 24.47 19.44 5.90
C GLY A 133 25.34 20.58 5.38
N ASP A 134 25.34 20.81 4.06
CA ASP A 134 26.05 21.89 3.39
C ASP A 134 25.39 23.25 3.62
N ILE A 135 24.05 23.27 3.64
CA ILE A 135 23.24 24.43 4.01
C ILE A 135 22.39 24.05 5.21
N VAL A 136 22.44 24.86 6.27
CA VAL A 136 21.70 24.64 7.52
C VAL A 136 21.21 25.97 8.09
N PRO A 137 20.02 26.00 8.72
CA PRO A 137 19.46 27.22 9.30
C PRO A 137 20.31 27.67 10.49
N LYS A 138 20.79 28.92 10.43
CA LYS A 138 21.64 29.48 11.48
C LYS A 138 20.81 30.27 12.48
N SER A 139 19.70 30.86 12.05
CA SER A 139 18.82 31.65 12.91
C SER A 139 17.91 30.74 13.74
N ASP A 140 17.54 31.21 14.94
CA ASP A 140 16.57 30.50 15.78
C ASP A 140 15.20 30.39 15.08
N GLY A 141 14.82 31.41 14.32
CA GLY A 141 13.61 31.41 13.50
C GLY A 141 13.64 30.36 12.39
N GLY A 142 14.76 30.21 11.70
CA GLY A 142 14.92 29.21 10.64
C GLY A 142 14.95 27.79 11.17
N LYS A 143 15.57 27.54 12.33
CA LYS A 143 15.52 26.23 12.99
C LYS A 143 14.11 25.87 13.43
N LEU A 144 13.36 26.83 14.00
CA LEU A 144 11.95 26.62 14.37
C LEU A 144 11.10 26.35 13.13
N PHE A 145 11.28 27.14 12.07
CA PHE A 145 10.60 26.95 10.80
C PHE A 145 10.91 25.57 10.21
N ALA A 146 12.18 25.16 10.14
CA ALA A 146 12.59 23.85 9.65
C ALA A 146 11.94 22.71 10.44
N THR A 147 11.85 22.85 11.77
CA THR A 147 11.20 21.88 12.65
C THR A 147 9.71 21.73 12.31
N VAL A 148 8.96 22.82 12.25
CA VAL A 148 7.52 22.80 11.96
C VAL A 148 7.26 22.38 10.52
N TYR A 149 8.05 22.91 9.59
CA TYR A 149 8.00 22.57 8.17
C TYR A 149 8.19 21.07 7.95
N LEU A 150 9.20 20.47 8.55
CA LEU A 150 9.49 19.05 8.35
C LEU A 150 8.40 18.14 8.92
N LEU A 151 7.78 18.52 10.06
CA LEU A 151 6.64 17.77 10.61
C LEU A 151 5.41 17.82 9.69
N VAL A 152 5.11 18.99 9.09
CA VAL A 152 3.94 19.14 8.23
C VAL A 152 4.22 18.61 6.82
N ALA A 153 5.23 19.17 6.14
CA ALA A 153 5.58 18.80 4.77
C ALA A 153 6.06 17.34 4.66
N GLY A 154 6.75 16.83 5.69
CA GLY A 154 7.15 15.43 5.75
C GLY A 154 5.95 14.48 5.71
N THR A 155 4.87 14.77 6.45
CA THR A 155 3.66 13.92 6.39
C THR A 155 2.97 13.95 5.01
N ILE A 156 2.98 15.10 4.34
CA ILE A 156 2.43 15.24 2.99
C ILE A 156 3.27 14.42 1.99
N LEU A 157 4.59 14.50 2.08
CA LEU A 157 5.48 13.70 1.23
C LEU A 157 5.29 12.20 1.49
N LEU A 158 5.19 11.78 2.74
CA LEU A 158 4.93 10.39 3.13
C LEU A 158 3.60 9.88 2.55
N ASN A 159 2.55 10.69 2.57
CA ASN A 159 1.28 10.36 1.92
C ASN A 159 1.45 10.19 0.40
N ASN A 160 2.17 11.11 -0.27
CA ASN A 160 2.47 10.98 -1.70
C ASN A 160 3.26 9.69 -2.00
N MET A 161 4.25 9.32 -1.17
CA MET A 161 5.00 8.07 -1.32
C MET A 161 4.14 6.82 -1.09
N SER A 162 3.26 6.84 -0.09
CA SER A 162 2.29 5.77 0.18
C SER A 162 1.42 5.50 -1.05
N MET A 163 0.89 6.56 -1.67
CA MET A 163 0.08 6.47 -2.89
C MET A 163 0.84 5.83 -4.06
N ILE A 164 2.13 6.17 -4.23
CA ILE A 164 2.99 5.59 -5.27
C ILE A 164 3.31 4.12 -4.97
N SER A 165 3.59 3.79 -3.71
CA SER A 165 3.90 2.42 -3.25
C SER A 165 2.73 1.46 -3.44
N MET A 166 1.48 1.95 -3.40
CA MET A 166 0.29 1.14 -3.64
C MET A 166 0.13 0.70 -5.11
N ILE A 167 0.73 1.40 -6.08
CA ILE A 167 0.61 1.06 -7.51
C ILE A 167 1.10 -0.37 -7.82
N PRO A 168 2.34 -0.78 -7.46
CA PRO A 168 2.80 -2.15 -7.72
C PRO A 168 2.01 -3.20 -6.95
N LEU A 169 1.53 -2.90 -5.74
CA LEU A 169 0.69 -3.81 -4.94
C LEU A 169 -0.64 -4.10 -5.64
N GLU A 170 -1.31 -3.04 -6.10
CA GLU A 170 -2.56 -3.15 -6.85
C GLU A 170 -2.39 -3.91 -8.17
N LEU A 171 -1.27 -3.66 -8.87
CA LEU A 171 -0.94 -4.39 -10.09
C LEU A 171 -0.66 -5.88 -9.82
N ARG A 172 -0.02 -6.23 -8.70
CA ARG A 172 0.20 -7.63 -8.30
C ARG A 172 -1.11 -8.31 -7.95
N LYS A 173 -1.96 -7.68 -7.13
CA LYS A 173 -3.28 -8.21 -6.75
C LYS A 173 -4.11 -8.59 -7.99
N ARG A 174 -4.18 -7.69 -8.96
CA ARG A 174 -4.91 -7.92 -10.22
C ARG A 174 -4.33 -9.03 -11.08
N ARG A 175 -2.99 -9.17 -11.15
CA ARG A 175 -2.37 -10.29 -11.87
C ARG A 175 -2.77 -11.62 -11.25
N THR A 176 -2.78 -11.69 -9.92
CA THR A 176 -3.22 -12.87 -9.20
C THR A 176 -4.71 -13.14 -9.48
N GLU A 177 -5.59 -12.14 -9.36
CA GLU A 177 -7.02 -12.29 -9.68
C GLU A 177 -7.25 -12.74 -11.14
N GLN A 178 -6.53 -12.18 -12.11
CA GLN A 178 -6.60 -12.60 -13.51
C GLN A 178 -6.08 -14.01 -13.71
N ALA A 179 -4.95 -14.37 -13.09
CA ALA A 179 -4.39 -15.72 -13.16
C ALA A 179 -5.32 -16.77 -12.54
N LEU A 180 -6.07 -16.42 -11.48
CA LEU A 180 -7.14 -17.26 -10.94
C LEU A 180 -8.30 -17.35 -11.93
N ALA A 181 -8.75 -16.23 -12.50
CA ALA A 181 -9.86 -16.15 -13.44
C ALA A 181 -9.62 -16.86 -14.78
N THR A 182 -8.36 -16.97 -15.24
CA THR A 182 -7.98 -17.69 -16.46
C THR A 182 -7.18 -18.96 -16.17
N GLY A 183 -7.16 -19.40 -14.90
CA GLY A 183 -6.36 -20.52 -14.46
C GLY A 183 -6.86 -21.87 -15.01
N PRO A 184 -6.02 -22.92 -14.99
CA PRO A 184 -6.37 -24.26 -15.48
C PRO A 184 -7.65 -24.82 -14.84
N LEU A 185 -7.96 -24.42 -13.60
CA LEU A 185 -9.18 -24.80 -12.89
C LEU A 185 -10.46 -24.31 -13.53
N ILE A 186 -10.52 -23.05 -14.00
CA ILE A 186 -11.72 -22.54 -14.69
C ILE A 186 -11.89 -23.24 -16.03
N HIS A 187 -10.79 -23.55 -16.71
CA HIS A 187 -10.80 -24.39 -17.90
C HIS A 187 -11.23 -25.84 -17.60
N ARG A 188 -10.91 -26.37 -16.41
CA ARG A 188 -11.37 -27.71 -15.96
C ARG A 188 -12.85 -27.75 -15.57
N ILE A 189 -13.41 -26.63 -15.10
CA ILE A 189 -14.84 -26.50 -14.77
C ILE A 189 -15.67 -26.12 -16.04
N ASN A 190 -15.01 -25.92 -17.19
CA ASN A 190 -15.62 -25.69 -18.51
C ASN A 190 -16.76 -24.64 -18.52
N LEU A 191 -16.52 -23.48 -17.91
CA LEU A 191 -17.46 -22.35 -17.90
C LEU A 191 -17.47 -21.53 -19.20
N ASP A 192 -16.68 -21.91 -20.22
CA ASP A 192 -16.44 -21.10 -21.43
C ASP A 192 -17.39 -21.42 -22.60
N GLY A 193 -18.36 -22.32 -22.41
CA GLY A 193 -19.48 -22.55 -23.35
C GLY A 193 -19.11 -22.93 -24.80
N LYS A 194 -17.82 -23.23 -25.07
CA LYS A 194 -17.27 -23.41 -26.43
C LYS A 194 -16.97 -24.85 -26.82
N ASP A 195 -17.03 -25.79 -25.88
CA ASP A 195 -16.85 -27.23 -26.17
C ASP A 195 -18.14 -27.97 -25.83
N SER A 196 -18.68 -28.77 -26.74
CA SER A 196 -19.95 -29.53 -26.61
C SER A 196 -19.89 -30.68 -25.59
N ARG A 197 -18.86 -30.69 -24.73
CA ARG A 197 -18.68 -31.57 -23.56
C ARG A 197 -18.69 -30.76 -22.25
N GLY A 198 -19.18 -29.52 -22.30
CA GLY A 198 -19.50 -28.73 -21.11
C GLY A 198 -20.66 -29.36 -20.35
N LEU A 199 -20.74 -29.05 -19.06
CA LEU A 199 -21.92 -29.36 -18.26
C LEU A 199 -23.13 -28.66 -18.86
N ASP A 200 -23.93 -29.41 -19.63
CA ASP A 200 -25.16 -28.94 -20.26
C ASP A 200 -26.19 -28.47 -19.20
N GLU A 201 -26.04 -28.97 -17.97
CA GLU A 201 -26.79 -28.54 -16.78
C GLU A 201 -25.83 -28.14 -15.64
N CYS A 202 -25.98 -26.93 -15.12
CA CYS A 202 -25.25 -26.43 -13.97
C CYS A 202 -26.16 -26.43 -12.75
N THR A 203 -25.91 -27.30 -11.77
CA THR A 203 -26.66 -27.31 -10.51
C THR A 203 -26.32 -26.09 -9.66
N ARG A 204 -27.20 -25.74 -8.72
CA ARG A 204 -27.03 -24.57 -7.83
C ARG A 204 -25.70 -24.62 -7.07
N GLU A 205 -25.28 -25.82 -6.66
CA GLU A 205 -24.07 -26.09 -5.90
C GLU A 205 -22.83 -25.94 -6.78
N MET A 206 -22.89 -26.42 -8.03
CA MET A 206 -21.81 -26.25 -9.00
C MET A 206 -21.62 -24.80 -9.39
N PHE A 207 -22.72 -24.05 -9.58
CA PHE A 207 -22.67 -22.62 -9.80
C PHE A 207 -22.08 -21.88 -8.59
N ALA A 208 -22.48 -22.24 -7.38
CA ALA A 208 -21.94 -21.67 -6.15
C ALA A 208 -20.44 -21.94 -5.99
N LEU A 209 -20.00 -23.19 -6.24
CA LEU A 209 -18.58 -23.57 -6.18
C LEU A 209 -17.75 -22.85 -7.25
N ALA A 210 -18.25 -22.80 -8.49
CA ALA A 210 -17.63 -22.06 -9.59
C ALA A 210 -17.51 -20.56 -9.25
N MET A 211 -18.54 -19.97 -8.63
CA MET A 211 -18.53 -18.58 -8.19
C MET A 211 -17.53 -18.37 -7.03
N MET A 212 -17.44 -19.28 -6.06
CA MET A 212 -16.47 -19.18 -4.97
C MET A 212 -15.02 -19.23 -5.44
N ILE A 213 -14.73 -20.07 -6.44
CA ILE A 213 -13.42 -20.12 -7.11
C ILE A 213 -13.15 -18.82 -7.87
N ARG A 214 -14.15 -18.32 -8.61
CA ARG A 214 -14.04 -17.07 -9.38
C ARG A 214 -13.86 -15.84 -8.49
N LEU A 215 -14.45 -15.85 -7.31
CA LEU A 215 -14.26 -14.83 -6.28
C LEU A 215 -12.94 -14.99 -5.52
N GLY A 216 -12.14 -16.02 -5.82
CA GLY A 216 -10.88 -16.31 -5.14
C GLY A 216 -11.05 -16.69 -3.67
N LYS A 217 -12.26 -17.03 -3.22
CA LYS A 217 -12.53 -17.46 -1.84
C LYS A 217 -12.05 -18.89 -1.57
N VAL A 218 -11.90 -19.68 -2.63
CA VAL A 218 -11.50 -21.09 -2.56
C VAL A 218 -10.45 -21.33 -3.64
N THR A 219 -9.28 -21.84 -3.24
CA THR A 219 -8.15 -22.16 -4.13
C THR A 219 -8.17 -23.63 -4.57
N GLU A 220 -7.34 -23.99 -5.57
CA GLU A 220 -7.18 -25.39 -6.00
C GLU A 220 -6.73 -26.31 -4.88
N VAL A 221 -5.89 -25.77 -3.99
CA VAL A 221 -5.34 -26.50 -2.86
C VAL A 221 -6.48 -26.85 -1.89
N ASP A 222 -7.34 -25.88 -1.59
CA ASP A 222 -8.49 -26.07 -0.70
C ASP A 222 -9.45 -27.14 -1.25
N ILE A 223 -9.70 -27.14 -2.56
CA ILE A 223 -10.57 -28.13 -3.22
C ILE A 223 -9.93 -29.52 -3.18
N LYS A 224 -8.63 -29.64 -3.49
CA LYS A 224 -7.92 -30.93 -3.45
C LYS A 224 -7.89 -31.49 -2.03
N GLN A 225 -7.69 -30.64 -1.02
CA GLN A 225 -7.74 -31.03 0.38
C GLN A 225 -9.14 -31.48 0.78
N THR A 226 -10.19 -30.77 0.35
CA THR A 226 -11.58 -31.15 0.60
C THR A 226 -11.92 -32.51 -0.03
N PHE A 227 -11.49 -32.77 -1.26
CA PHE A 227 -11.66 -34.08 -1.90
C PHE A 227 -10.82 -35.18 -1.25
N ALA A 228 -9.62 -34.86 -0.76
CA ALA A 228 -8.81 -35.82 -0.01
C ALA A 228 -9.46 -36.17 1.34
N ALA A 229 -10.02 -35.19 2.04
CA ALA A 229 -10.78 -35.40 3.27
C ALA A 229 -12.05 -36.21 3.01
N PHE A 230 -12.79 -35.90 1.94
CA PHE A 230 -13.97 -36.66 1.52
C PHE A 230 -13.62 -38.13 1.27
N ARG A 231 -12.58 -38.42 0.46
CA ARG A 231 -12.14 -39.80 0.20
C ARG A 231 -11.69 -40.56 1.44
N LYS A 232 -11.17 -39.86 2.44
CA LYS A 232 -10.78 -40.49 3.71
C LYS A 232 -12.00 -40.93 4.52
N LEU A 233 -13.12 -40.22 4.39
CA LEU A 233 -14.38 -40.52 5.07
C LEU A 233 -15.27 -41.47 4.24
N ASP A 234 -15.13 -41.48 2.93
CA ASP A 234 -15.86 -42.36 2.01
C ASP A 234 -15.16 -43.72 1.87
N VAL A 235 -15.04 -44.43 3.01
CA VAL A 235 -14.37 -45.74 3.09
C VAL A 235 -15.04 -46.78 2.17
N ASN A 236 -16.34 -46.65 1.95
CA ASN A 236 -17.13 -47.56 1.13
C ASN A 236 -17.12 -47.20 -0.37
N ASN A 237 -16.54 -46.05 -0.73
CA ASN A 237 -16.46 -45.55 -2.11
C ASN A 237 -17.85 -45.41 -2.76
N GLU A 238 -18.85 -45.04 -1.95
CA GLU A 238 -20.25 -44.88 -2.37
C GLU A 238 -20.49 -43.51 -3.02
N GLY A 239 -19.55 -42.58 -2.87
CA GLY A 239 -19.65 -41.22 -3.42
C GLY A 239 -20.61 -40.32 -2.65
N VAL A 240 -21.13 -40.78 -1.50
CA VAL A 240 -22.08 -40.04 -0.65
C VAL A 240 -21.68 -40.21 0.80
N LEU A 241 -21.64 -39.10 1.55
CA LEU A 241 -21.35 -39.12 2.98
C LEU A 241 -22.60 -38.80 3.78
N ASN A 242 -22.85 -39.60 4.81
CA ASN A 242 -23.98 -39.41 5.71
C ASN A 242 -23.56 -38.54 6.91
N SER A 243 -24.50 -37.86 7.54
CA SER A 243 -24.23 -36.95 8.67
C SER A 243 -23.49 -37.63 9.84
N LYS A 244 -23.68 -38.94 10.05
CA LYS A 244 -22.93 -39.74 11.04
C LYS A 244 -21.45 -39.92 10.68
N SER A 245 -21.09 -39.90 9.40
CA SER A 245 -19.73 -40.08 8.89
C SER A 245 -18.94 -38.76 8.82
N ILE A 246 -19.62 -37.61 8.93
CA ILE A 246 -19.02 -36.27 8.83
C ILE A 246 -18.65 -35.70 10.21
N ILE A 247 -19.38 -36.09 11.26
CA ILE A 247 -19.26 -35.52 12.62
C ILE A 247 -18.45 -36.46 13.56
N GLY A 248 -18.16 -37.69 13.11
CA GLY A 248 -17.47 -38.73 13.87
C GLY A 248 -15.94 -38.61 13.86
#